data_AF-A0A8S3FA47-F1
#
_entry.id   AF-A0A8S3FA47-F1
#
_cell.length_a   1.000
_cell.length_b   1.000
_cell.length_c   1.000
_cell.angle_alpha   90.00
_cell.angle_beta   90.00
_cell.angle_gamma   90.00
#
_symmetry.space_group_name_H-M   'P 1'
#
loop_
_entity.id
_entity.type
_entity.pdbx_description
1 polymer ?
#
loop_
_entity_poly.entity_id
_entity_poly.type
_entity_poly.pdbx_seq_one_letter_code
_entity_poly.pdbx_strand_id
1 'polypeptide(L)'
;MTTKLSNPHYLPEICIKVTIINFSVTKQGLEDQILSDVVRLERPDLDEEMNRLIVTMNNDRNQLKAIEDKILKMLFESEGNILDNEELVNSLNDSKVTSSAIKRRLEETLKTEANISAAREKYRPAA
;
A
#
# COMPACT_ATOMS: atom_id res chain seq x y z
N MET A 1 -9.88 24.92 8.94
CA MET A 1 -11.12 25.55 8.41
C MET A 1 -11.63 24.67 7.28
N THR A 2 -12.91 24.30 7.27
CA THR A 2 -13.52 23.44 6.23
C THR A 2 -14.81 24.08 5.71
N THR A 3 -15.20 23.78 4.47
CA THR A 3 -16.45 24.27 3.87
C THR A 3 -17.08 23.17 3.02
N LYS A 4 -18.42 23.22 2.87
CA LYS A 4 -19.20 22.31 2.02
C LYS A 4 -19.55 22.93 0.66
N LEU A 5 -19.21 24.19 0.43
CA LEU A 5 -19.42 24.86 -0.85
C LEU A 5 -18.52 24.22 -1.92
N SER A 6 -19.08 23.89 -3.08
CA SER A 6 -18.33 23.21 -4.15
C SER A 6 -17.28 24.10 -4.82
N ASN A 7 -17.53 25.41 -4.92
CA ASN A 7 -16.58 26.38 -5.47
C ASN A 7 -16.61 27.70 -4.67
N PRO A 8 -16.06 27.72 -3.46
CA PRO A 8 -15.97 28.91 -2.63
C PRO A 8 -14.94 29.89 -3.22
N HIS A 9 -15.35 31.13 -3.46
CA HIS A 9 -14.42 32.17 -3.92
C HIS A 9 -13.67 32.77 -2.74
N TYR A 10 -12.38 32.42 -2.61
CA TYR A 10 -11.51 32.98 -1.57
C TYR A 10 -10.71 34.16 -2.11
N LEU A 11 -10.50 35.17 -1.26
CA LEU A 11 -9.60 36.28 -1.58
C LEU A 11 -8.16 35.74 -1.75
N PRO A 12 -7.35 36.30 -2.67
CA PRO A 12 -5.97 35.86 -2.89
C PRO A 12 -5.12 35.83 -1.63
N GLU A 13 -5.36 36.76 -0.70
CA GLU A 13 -4.67 36.81 0.60
C GLU A 13 -4.86 35.53 1.43
N ILE A 14 -6.04 34.93 1.38
CA ILE A 14 -6.33 33.67 2.07
C ILE A 14 -5.59 32.53 1.37
N CYS A 15 -5.64 32.48 0.03
CA CYS A 15 -5.01 31.45 -0.78
C CYS A 15 -3.47 31.38 -0.61
N ILE A 16 -2.83 32.50 -0.27
CA ILE A 16 -1.38 32.54 0.00
C ILE A 16 -1.06 32.05 1.43
N LYS A 17 -1.96 32.29 2.38
CA LYS A 17 -1.75 31.95 3.80
C LYS A 17 -2.07 30.49 4.13
N VAL A 18 -2.94 29.83 3.34
CA VAL A 18 -3.40 28.47 3.62
C VAL A 18 -3.33 27.58 2.39
N THR A 19 -3.05 26.29 2.61
CA THR A 19 -3.13 25.28 1.55
C THR A 19 -4.60 24.89 1.31
N ILE A 20 -5.10 25.14 0.11
CA ILE A 20 -6.45 24.74 -0.30
C ILE A 20 -6.42 23.27 -0.74
N ILE A 21 -7.28 22.46 -0.12
CA ILE A 21 -7.44 21.03 -0.46
C ILE A 21 -8.84 20.84 -1.03
N ASN A 22 -8.93 20.30 -2.24
CA ASN A 22 -10.20 20.04 -2.92
C ASN A 22 -10.65 18.59 -2.67
N PHE A 23 -11.82 18.43 -2.02
CA PHE A 23 -12.46 17.14 -1.77
C PHE A 23 -13.61 16.83 -2.73
N SER A 24 -13.68 17.52 -3.88
CA SER A 24 -14.71 17.26 -4.89
C SER A 24 -14.60 15.83 -5.44
N VAL A 25 -15.74 15.15 -5.51
CA VAL A 25 -15.82 13.80 -6.09
C VAL A 25 -15.56 13.89 -7.59
N THR A 26 -14.66 13.06 -8.10
CA THR A 26 -14.42 12.91 -9.53
C THR A 26 -15.33 11.83 -10.08
N LYS A 27 -15.72 11.92 -11.37
CA LYS A 27 -16.55 10.89 -12.02
C LYS A 27 -15.92 9.49 -11.89
N GLN A 28 -14.61 9.42 -12.14
CA GLN A 28 -13.84 8.19 -11.97
C GLN A 28 -13.91 7.65 -10.53
N GLY A 29 -13.74 8.51 -9.52
CA GLY A 29 -13.82 8.08 -8.12
C GLY A 29 -15.21 7.58 -7.74
N LEU A 30 -16.27 8.16 -8.32
CA LEU A 30 -17.63 7.68 -8.13
C LEU A 30 -17.86 6.32 -8.82
N GLU A 31 -17.41 6.15 -10.06
CA GLU A 31 -17.48 4.89 -10.80
C GLU A 31 -16.76 3.76 -10.06
N ASP A 32 -15.55 4.03 -9.55
CA ASP A 32 -14.78 3.04 -8.80
C ASP A 32 -15.47 2.67 -7.47
N GLN A 33 -16.16 3.62 -6.83
CA GLN A 33 -16.94 3.36 -5.62
C GLN A 33 -18.16 2.48 -5.91
N ILE A 34 -18.92 2.80 -6.97
CA ILE A 34 -20.09 1.99 -7.37
C ILE A 34 -19.63 0.59 -7.79
N LEU A 35 -18.52 0.48 -8.53
CA LEU A 35 -17.95 -0.81 -8.90
C LEU A 35 -17.60 -1.66 -7.67
N SER A 36 -17.03 -1.04 -6.63
CA SER A 36 -16.76 -1.74 -5.37
C SER A 36 -18.03 -2.22 -4.69
N ASP A 37 -19.09 -1.41 -4.70
CA ASP A 37 -20.39 -1.78 -4.12
C ASP A 37 -21.07 -2.92 -4.89
N VAL A 38 -21.04 -2.89 -6.23
CA VAL A 38 -21.59 -3.95 -7.10
C VAL A 38 -20.83 -5.27 -6.89
N VAL A 39 -19.49 -5.24 -6.88
CA VAL A 39 -18.68 -6.44 -6.66
C VAL A 39 -18.96 -7.03 -5.28
N ARG A 40 -19.06 -6.20 -4.24
CA ARG A 40 -19.39 -6.66 -2.89
C ARG A 40 -20.75 -7.36 -2.81
N LEU A 41 -21.71 -6.96 -3.63
CA LEU A 41 -23.05 -7.57 -3.65
C LEU A 41 -23.09 -8.85 -4.50
N GLU A 42 -22.48 -8.83 -5.69
CA GLU A 42 -22.54 -9.93 -6.67
C GLU A 42 -21.51 -11.06 -6.39
N ARG A 43 -20.34 -10.69 -5.86
CA ARG A 43 -19.21 -11.57 -5.56
C ARG A 43 -18.50 -11.14 -4.27
N PRO A 44 -19.14 -11.34 -3.10
CA PRO A 44 -18.53 -11.01 -1.81
C PRO A 44 -17.24 -11.81 -1.55
N ASP A 45 -17.12 -13.01 -2.12
CA ASP A 45 -15.93 -13.85 -2.08
C ASP A 45 -14.70 -13.15 -2.70
N LEU A 46 -14.87 -12.46 -3.83
CA LEU A 46 -13.80 -11.70 -4.49
C LEU A 46 -13.42 -10.45 -3.68
N ASP A 47 -14.39 -9.79 -3.05
CA ASP A 47 -14.14 -8.61 -2.21
C ASP A 47 -13.36 -8.99 -0.93
N GLU A 48 -13.76 -10.08 -0.25
CA GLU A 48 -13.04 -10.61 0.91
C GLU A 48 -11.62 -11.06 0.56
N GLU A 49 -11.45 -11.75 -0.58
CA GLU A 49 -10.13 -12.16 -1.05
C GLU A 49 -9.25 -10.94 -1.36
N MET A 50 -9.78 -9.92 -2.03
CA MET A 50 -9.07 -8.67 -2.30
C MET A 50 -8.65 -7.96 -1.00
N ASN A 51 -9.56 -7.85 -0.03
CA ASN A 51 -9.27 -7.22 1.26
C ASN A 51 -8.19 -7.98 2.03
N ARG A 52 -8.26 -9.31 2.08
CA ARG A 52 -7.23 -10.17 2.68
C ARG A 52 -5.89 -9.97 1.98
N LEU A 53 -5.90 -9.90 0.66
CA LEU A 53 -4.71 -9.72 -0.16
C LEU A 53 -4.04 -8.37 0.11
N ILE A 54 -4.81 -7.27 0.19
CA ILE A 54 -4.31 -5.94 0.54
C ILE A 54 -3.67 -5.91 1.93
N VAL A 55 -4.33 -6.49 2.93
CA VAL A 55 -3.80 -6.56 4.30
C VAL A 55 -2.49 -7.35 4.33
N THR A 56 -2.46 -8.52 3.68
CA THR A 56 -1.26 -9.37 3.62
C THR A 56 -0.11 -8.66 2.90
N MET A 57 -0.40 -8.02 1.77
CA MET A 57 0.57 -7.24 0.99
C MET A 57 1.16 -6.07 1.80
N ASN A 58 0.33 -5.35 2.57
CA ASN A 58 0.80 -4.28 3.44
C ASN A 58 1.67 -4.81 4.59
N ASN A 59 1.28 -5.93 5.18
CA ASN A 59 2.09 -6.57 6.22
C ASN A 59 3.46 -7.03 5.69
N ASP A 60 3.49 -7.65 4.51
CA ASP A 60 4.72 -8.09 3.84
C ASP A 60 5.64 -6.90 3.51
N ARG A 61 5.09 -5.78 3.02
CA ARG A 61 5.86 -4.54 2.78
C ARG A 61 6.43 -3.96 4.07
N ASN A 62 5.63 -3.92 5.14
CA ASN A 62 6.07 -3.42 6.44
C ASN A 62 7.17 -4.32 7.04
N GLN A 63 7.03 -5.63 6.93
CA GLN A 63 8.04 -6.58 7.38
C GLN A 63 9.35 -6.44 6.59
N LEU A 64 9.27 -6.23 5.27
CA LEU A 64 10.45 -6.00 4.44
C LEU A 64 11.19 -4.72 4.86
N LYS A 65 10.46 -3.62 5.09
CA LYS A 65 11.03 -2.37 5.60
C LYS A 65 11.65 -2.55 6.99
N ALA A 66 10.99 -3.26 7.89
CA ALA A 66 11.52 -3.54 9.23
C ALA A 66 12.81 -4.37 9.18
N ILE A 67 12.92 -5.31 8.24
CA ILE A 67 14.17 -6.06 8.01
C ILE A 67 15.27 -5.13 7.50
N GLU A 68 14.98 -4.24 6.54
CA GLU A 68 15.95 -3.26 6.04
C GLU A 68 16.44 -2.32 7.14
N ASP A 69 15.52 -1.77 7.94
CA ASP A 69 15.84 -0.90 9.08
C ASP A 69 16.68 -1.64 10.14
N LYS A 70 16.37 -2.92 10.41
CA LYS A 70 17.16 -3.77 11.31
C LYS A 70 18.58 -3.96 10.78
N ILE A 71 18.75 -4.24 9.49
CA ILE A 71 20.06 -4.40 8.85
C ILE A 71 20.87 -3.12 8.97
N LEU A 72 20.29 -1.97 8.63
CA LEU A 72 20.96 -0.67 8.73
C LEU A 72 21.38 -0.34 10.16
N LYS A 73 20.50 -0.63 11.13
CA LYS A 73 20.81 -0.44 12.55
C LYS A 73 21.98 -1.33 12.99
N MET A 74 21.96 -2.61 12.66
CA MET A 74 23.04 -3.53 13.02
C MET A 74 24.39 -3.15 12.39
N LEU A 75 24.39 -2.67 11.14
CA LEU A 75 25.59 -2.15 10.47
C LEU A 75 26.11 -0.84 11.08
N PHE A 76 25.22 -0.02 11.62
CA PHE A 76 25.59 1.23 12.29
C PHE A 76 26.15 0.98 13.70
N GLU A 77 25.56 0.04 14.45
CA GLU A 77 25.96 -0.30 15.81
C GLU A 77 27.20 -1.20 15.86
N SER A 78 27.58 -1.85 14.75
CA SER A 78 28.78 -2.68 14.70
C SER A 78 30.05 -1.82 14.72
N GLU A 79 30.69 -1.71 15.88
CA GLU A 79 32.04 -1.16 16.03
C GLU A 79 33.10 -2.26 15.82
N GLY A 80 34.10 -2.01 14.98
CA GLY A 80 35.18 -2.98 14.67
C GLY A 80 35.03 -3.67 13.31
N ASN A 81 35.75 -4.78 13.10
CA ASN A 81 35.72 -5.53 11.84
C ASN A 81 34.42 -6.37 11.75
N ILE A 82 33.54 -6.00 10.83
CA ILE A 82 32.22 -6.60 10.60
C ILE A 82 32.31 -8.11 10.33
N LEU A 83 33.43 -8.57 9.76
CA LEU A 83 33.66 -9.98 9.42
C LEU A 83 33.93 -10.86 10.64
N ASP A 84 34.32 -10.28 11.77
CA ASP A 84 34.62 -11.02 13.00
C ASP A 84 33.37 -11.21 13.89
N ASN A 85 32.26 -10.54 13.54
CA ASN A 85 31.00 -10.62 14.27
C ASN A 85 30.08 -11.70 13.67
N GLU A 86 30.28 -12.94 14.11
CA GLU A 86 29.53 -14.11 13.63
C GLU A 86 28.01 -13.99 13.85
N GLU A 87 27.57 -13.33 14.94
CA GLU A 87 26.15 -13.05 15.19
C GLU A 87 25.55 -12.10 14.13
N LEU A 88 26.31 -11.08 13.74
CA LEU A 88 25.90 -10.12 12.71
C LEU A 88 25.78 -10.81 11.34
N VAL A 89 26.77 -11.64 10.97
CA VAL A 89 26.77 -12.38 9.71
C VAL A 89 25.58 -13.35 9.64
N ASN A 90 25.29 -14.07 10.72
CA ASN A 90 24.16 -14.98 10.78
C ASN A 90 22.81 -14.23 10.68
N SER A 91 22.64 -13.14 11.44
CA SER A 91 21.42 -12.33 11.37
C SER A 91 21.22 -11.66 9.99
N LEU A 92 22.30 -11.28 9.30
CA LEU A 92 22.25 -10.75 7.93
C LEU A 92 21.82 -11.84 6.93
N ASN A 93 22.34 -13.05 7.07
CA ASN A 93 21.98 -14.16 6.21
C ASN A 93 20.51 -14.57 6.39
N ASP A 94 20.02 -14.68 7.63
CA ASP A 94 18.62 -14.97 7.92
C ASP A 94 17.68 -13.87 7.39
N SER A 95 18.10 -12.62 7.54
CA SER A 95 17.37 -11.46 7.02
C SER A 95 17.30 -11.47 5.49
N LYS A 96 18.39 -11.86 4.82
CA LYS A 96 18.45 -11.99 3.35
C LYS A 96 17.53 -13.10 2.84
N VAL A 97 17.53 -14.27 3.49
CA VAL A 97 16.65 -15.39 3.14
C VAL A 97 15.19 -14.98 3.31
N THR A 98 14.85 -14.41 4.47
CA THR A 98 13.48 -13.96 4.77
C THR A 98 13.00 -12.86 3.82
N SER A 99 13.85 -11.85 3.54
CA SER A 99 13.54 -10.77 2.60
C SER A 99 13.30 -11.31 1.18
N SER A 100 14.12 -12.27 0.73
CA SER A 100 13.96 -12.89 -0.60
C SER A 100 12.66 -13.68 -0.71
N ALA A 101 12.28 -14.42 0.35
CA ALA A 101 11.02 -15.13 0.41
C ALA A 101 9.80 -14.18 0.38
N ILE A 102 9.85 -13.06 1.11
CA ILE A 102 8.81 -12.04 1.10
C ILE A 102 8.70 -11.39 -0.28
N LYS A 103 9.82 -11.05 -0.94
CA LYS A 103 9.81 -10.49 -2.30
C LYS A 103 9.11 -11.42 -3.30
N ARG A 104 9.41 -12.72 -3.24
CA ARG A 104 8.74 -13.71 -4.10
C ARG A 104 7.24 -13.79 -3.84
N ARG A 105 6.83 -13.84 -2.58
CA ARG A 105 5.40 -13.84 -2.21
C ARG A 105 4.71 -12.55 -2.65
N LEU A 106 5.38 -11.40 -2.56
CA LEU A 106 4.84 -10.13 -3.04
C LEU A 106 4.62 -10.15 -4.56
N GLU A 107 5.55 -10.71 -5.35
CA GLU A 107 5.37 -10.88 -6.79
C GLU A 107 4.18 -11.78 -7.15
N GLU A 108 4.00 -12.89 -6.42
CA GLU A 108 2.83 -13.77 -6.61
C GLU A 108 1.54 -13.04 -6.24
N THR A 109 1.56 -12.29 -5.14
CA THR A 109 0.43 -11.49 -4.65
C THR A 109 0.00 -10.42 -5.66
N LEU A 110 0.96 -9.75 -6.31
CA LEU A 110 0.68 -8.76 -7.37
C LEU A 110 0.03 -9.39 -8.61
N LYS A 111 0.44 -10.60 -8.99
CA LYS A 111 -0.22 -11.33 -10.10
C LYS A 111 -1.66 -11.66 -9.76
N THR A 112 -1.91 -12.14 -8.54
CA THR A 112 -3.26 -12.44 -8.06
C THR A 112 -4.12 -11.18 -7.99
N GLU A 113 -3.58 -10.06 -7.51
CA GLU A 113 -4.25 -8.77 -7.47
C GLU A 113 -4.65 -8.28 -8.87
N ALA A 114 -3.75 -8.39 -9.85
CA ALA A 114 -4.05 -8.06 -11.24
C ALA A 114 -5.19 -8.93 -11.81
N ASN A 115 -5.20 -10.22 -11.49
CA ASN A 115 -6.26 -11.14 -11.93
C ASN A 115 -7.62 -10.78 -11.30
N ILE A 116 -7.64 -10.47 -9.99
CA ILE A 116 -8.85 -10.05 -9.27
C ILE A 116 -9.34 -8.72 -9.83
N SER A 117 -8.44 -7.75 -10.06
CA SER A 117 -8.76 -6.46 -10.66
C SER A 117 -9.41 -6.63 -12.04
N ALA A 118 -8.83 -7.48 -12.91
CA ALA A 118 -9.41 -7.79 -14.21
C ALA A 118 -10.79 -8.48 -14.11
N ALA A 119 -11.03 -9.29 -13.07
CA ALA A 119 -12.34 -9.87 -12.82
C ALA A 119 -13.36 -8.82 -12.36
N ARG A 120 -12.96 -7.85 -11.53
CA ARG A 120 -13.80 -6.72 -11.09
C ARG A 120 -14.21 -5.84 -12.25
N GLU A 121 -13.30 -5.55 -13.17
CA GLU A 121 -13.56 -4.69 -14.34
C GLU A 121 -14.70 -5.21 -15.24
N LYS A 122 -15.05 -6.50 -15.18
CA LYS A 122 -16.22 -7.05 -15.88
C LYS A 122 -17.55 -6.48 -15.38
N TYR A 123 -17.58 -5.96 -14.16
CA TYR A 123 -18.75 -5.33 -13.55
C TYR A 123 -18.79 -3.81 -13.78
N ARG A 124 -17.76 -3.21 -14.40
CA ARG A 124 -17.73 -1.78 -14.71
C ARG A 124 -18.93 -1.29 -15.55
N PRO A 125 -19.49 -2.06 -16.51
CA PRO A 125 -20.70 -1.64 -17.23
C PRO A 125 -21.96 -1.52 -16.36
N ALA A 126 -21.97 -2.15 -15.18
CA ALA A 126 -23.07 -2.06 -14.21
C ALA A 126 -22.83 -0.94 -13.16
N ALA A 127 -21.67 -0.27 -13.21
CA ALA A 127 -21.27 0.80 -12.30
C ALA A 127 -21.43 2.19 -12.91
#